data_AF-A0AAU5DBG0-F1
#
_entry.id   AF-A0AAU5DBG0-F1
#
_cell.length_a   1.000
_cell.length_b   1.000
_cell.length_c   1.000
_cell.angle_alpha   90.00
_cell.angle_beta   90.00
_cell.angle_gamma   90.00
#
_symmetry.space_group_name_H-M   'P 1'
#
loop_
_entity.id
_entity.type
_entity.pdbx_description
1 polymer ?
#
loop_
_entity_poly.entity_id
_entity_poly.type
_entity_poly.pdbx_seq_one_letter_code
_entity_poly.pdbx_strand_id
1 'polypeptide(L)'
;MFTERDSGSGPVAAFTGLIDVLELPDTYGVVLPAASHLGPKEIAAPRQAQIAAADARLLLVRGPGRRRPVVHNPTGPDPVPVRRRFGPNPTPALDTET
;
A
#
# COMPACT_ATOMS: atom_id res chain seq x y z
N MET A 1 20.44 3.38 1.84
CA MET A 1 18.99 3.58 2.06
C MET A 1 18.78 5.08 2.24
N PHE A 2 17.93 5.70 1.42
CA PHE A 2 17.62 7.13 1.51
C PHE A 2 16.39 7.33 2.40
N THR A 3 16.54 8.05 3.51
CA THR A 3 15.45 8.33 4.45
C THR A 3 15.51 9.76 4.94
N GLU A 4 14.38 10.44 4.90
CA GLU A 4 14.20 11.77 5.49
C GLU A 4 13.22 11.64 6.67
N ARG A 5 13.52 12.27 7.80
CA ARG A 5 12.65 12.26 9.00
C ARG A 5 11.97 13.59 9.25
N ASP A 6 12.53 14.68 8.71
CA ASP A 6 11.99 16.02 8.87
C ASP A 6 11.18 16.45 7.66
N SER A 7 10.04 17.06 7.93
CA SER A 7 9.16 17.70 6.93
C SER A 7 9.52 19.17 6.73
N GLY A 8 10.68 19.61 7.23
CA GLY A 8 11.08 21.01 7.25
C GLY A 8 11.21 21.60 5.85
N SER A 9 11.08 22.92 5.75
CA SER A 9 11.23 23.72 4.51
C SER A 9 12.64 23.67 3.89
N GLY A 10 13.54 22.84 4.41
CA GLY A 10 14.93 22.72 3.97
C GLY A 10 15.11 21.78 2.77
N PRO A 11 16.28 21.85 2.11
CA PRO A 11 16.63 20.90 1.05
C PRO A 11 16.62 19.47 1.58
N VAL A 12 15.92 18.59 0.87
CA VAL A 12 15.73 17.18 1.25
C VAL A 12 16.92 16.38 0.75
N ALA A 13 17.99 16.37 1.54
CA ALA A 13 19.27 15.77 1.18
C ALA A 13 19.15 14.30 0.78
N ALA A 14 18.24 13.54 1.43
CA ALA A 14 18.01 12.15 1.07
C ALA A 14 17.40 12.00 -0.34
N PHE A 15 16.57 12.95 -0.77
CA PHE A 15 15.98 12.93 -2.10
C PHE A 15 16.98 13.45 -3.16
N THR A 16 17.78 14.46 -2.84
CA THR A 16 18.86 14.90 -3.75
C THR A 16 19.84 13.77 -4.03
N GLY A 17 20.36 13.12 -2.99
CA GLY A 17 21.26 11.98 -3.18
C GLY A 17 20.63 10.78 -3.89
N LEU A 18 19.30 10.63 -3.81
CA LEU A 18 18.58 9.63 -4.61
C LEU A 18 18.66 9.97 -6.09
N ILE A 19 18.41 11.23 -6.48
CA ILE A 19 18.51 11.67 -7.87
C ILE A 19 19.95 11.52 -8.39
N ASP A 20 20.94 11.94 -7.61
CA ASP A 20 22.35 11.82 -7.99
C ASP A 20 22.75 10.36 -8.29
N VAL A 21 22.21 9.40 -7.54
CA VAL A 21 22.43 7.97 -7.81
C VAL A 21 21.69 7.48 -9.05
N LEU A 22 20.49 8.01 -9.34
CA LEU A 22 19.76 7.66 -10.56
C LEU A 22 20.47 8.12 -11.84
N GLU A 23 21.32 9.14 -11.77
CA GLU A 23 22.14 9.58 -12.88
C GLU A 23 23.34 8.66 -13.16
N LEU A 24 23.66 7.73 -12.25
CA LEU A 24 24.74 6.77 -12.47
C LEU A 24 24.35 5.72 -13.51
N PRO A 25 25.30 5.31 -14.38
CA PRO A 25 25.08 4.19 -15.29
C PRO A 25 24.69 2.94 -14.51
N ASP A 26 23.89 2.08 -15.14
CA ASP A 26 23.38 0.81 -14.59
C ASP A 26 22.31 0.93 -13.48
N THR A 27 21.83 2.14 -13.18
CA THR A 27 20.71 2.33 -12.26
C THR A 27 19.37 2.20 -12.97
N TYR A 28 18.56 1.21 -12.58
CA TYR A 28 17.28 0.91 -13.24
C TYR A 28 16.08 1.69 -12.67
N GLY A 29 16.05 1.94 -11.36
CA GLY A 29 14.84 2.45 -10.72
C GLY A 29 14.87 2.55 -9.20
N VAL A 30 13.76 3.06 -8.65
CA VAL A 30 13.55 3.27 -7.21
C VAL A 30 12.36 2.45 -6.73
N VAL A 31 12.50 1.80 -5.58
CA VAL A 31 11.42 1.10 -4.88
C VAL A 31 10.99 1.90 -3.66
N LEU A 32 9.70 2.23 -3.55
CA LEU A 32 9.13 2.94 -2.39
C LEU A 32 7.95 2.18 -1.79
N PRO A 33 7.71 2.27 -0.47
CA PRO A 33 6.54 1.64 0.13
C PRO A 33 5.22 2.22 -0.40
N ALA A 34 5.13 3.53 -0.57
CA ALA A 34 3.97 4.24 -1.14
C ALA A 34 4.39 5.63 -1.65
N ALA A 35 3.60 6.24 -2.54
CA ALA A 35 3.89 7.56 -3.11
C ALA A 35 4.05 8.67 -2.05
N SER A 36 3.36 8.56 -0.89
CA SER A 36 3.49 9.48 0.23
C SER A 36 4.90 9.51 0.86
N HIS A 37 5.77 8.55 0.54
CA HIS A 37 7.16 8.55 0.98
C HIS A 37 8.04 9.51 0.17
N LEU A 38 7.57 9.96 -0.99
CA LEU A 38 8.21 11.09 -1.69
C LEU A 38 7.87 12.42 -1.00
N GLY A 39 6.90 12.45 -0.10
CA GLY A 39 6.46 13.64 0.61
C GLY A 39 4.95 13.88 0.49
N PRO A 40 4.47 15.04 0.96
CA PRO A 40 3.10 15.48 0.77
C PRO A 40 2.70 15.49 -0.70
N LYS A 41 1.40 15.37 -0.99
CA LYS A 41 0.87 15.22 -2.36
C LYS A 41 1.40 16.26 -3.36
N GLU A 42 1.51 17.52 -2.91
CA GLU A 42 2.01 18.65 -3.72
C GLU A 42 3.48 18.49 -4.11
N ILE A 43 4.27 17.79 -3.30
CA ILE A 43 5.71 17.57 -3.48
C ILE A 43 5.97 16.19 -4.13
N ALA A 44 5.12 15.20 -3.86
CA ALA A 44 5.27 13.85 -4.40
C ALA A 44 5.15 13.81 -5.93
N ALA A 45 4.21 14.56 -6.51
CA ALA A 45 4.03 14.64 -7.96
C ALA A 45 5.27 15.20 -8.70
N PRO A 46 5.83 16.37 -8.32
CA PRO A 46 7.03 16.87 -8.98
C PRO A 46 8.24 15.95 -8.76
N ARG A 47 8.39 15.34 -7.59
CA ARG A 47 9.47 14.36 -7.33
C ARG A 47 9.35 13.10 -8.18
N GLN A 48 8.13 12.62 -8.39
CA GLN A 48 7.88 11.50 -9.30
C GLN A 48 8.25 11.86 -10.75
N ALA A 49 7.98 13.10 -11.17
CA ALA A 49 8.39 13.59 -12.49
C ALA A 49 9.92 13.66 -12.63
N GLN A 50 10.63 14.07 -11.57
CA GLN A 50 12.11 14.08 -11.56
C GLN A 50 12.70 12.68 -11.68
N ILE A 51 12.15 11.68 -10.97
CA ILE A 51 12.56 10.27 -11.12
C ILE A 51 12.32 9.78 -12.55
N ALA A 52 11.17 10.12 -13.14
CA ALA A 52 10.86 9.74 -14.52
C ALA A 52 11.78 10.43 -15.54
N ALA A 53 12.21 11.67 -15.28
CA ALA A 53 13.14 12.40 -16.12
C ALA A 53 14.56 11.79 -16.10
N ALA A 54 14.94 11.12 -15.02
CA ALA A 54 16.18 10.35 -14.92
C ALA A 54 16.11 8.97 -15.64
N ASP A 55 15.09 8.74 -16.47
CA ASP A 55 14.80 7.46 -17.15
C ASP A 55 14.68 6.25 -16.20
N ALA A 56 14.39 6.52 -14.92
CA ALA A 56 14.32 5.53 -13.88
C ALA A 56 12.88 5.04 -13.65
N ARG A 57 12.71 3.74 -13.38
CA ARG A 57 11.39 3.15 -13.04
C ARG A 57 11.04 3.39 -11.58
N LEU A 58 9.84 3.92 -11.32
CA LEU A 58 9.29 4.01 -9.96
C LEU A 58 8.39 2.80 -9.64
N LEU A 59 8.77 2.02 -8.63
CA LEU A 59 8.06 0.83 -8.18
C LEU A 59 7.48 1.04 -6.78
N LEU A 60 6.16 0.87 -6.63
CA LEU A 60 5.48 0.99 -5.34
C LEU A 60 5.16 -0.38 -4.75
N VAL A 61 5.59 -0.63 -3.52
CA VAL A 61 5.33 -1.90 -2.81
C VAL A 61 3.84 -2.02 -2.43
N ARG A 62 3.25 -0.93 -1.93
CA ARG A 62 1.82 -0.85 -1.68
C ARG A 62 1.18 -0.27 -2.93
N GLY A 63 0.30 -1.05 -3.57
CA GLY A 63 -0.49 -0.56 -4.71
C GLY A 63 -1.26 0.70 -4.35
N PRO A 64 -1.64 1.54 -5.34
CA PRO A 64 -2.50 2.69 -5.08
C PRO A 64 -3.71 2.17 -4.33
N GLY A 65 -3.89 2.63 -3.09
CA GLY A 65 -4.85 2.04 -2.17
C GLY A 65 -6.14 1.80 -2.91
N ARG A 66 -6.55 0.52 -3.04
CA ARG A 66 -7.86 0.19 -3.62
C ARG A 66 -8.83 1.08 -2.88
N ARG A 67 -9.47 2.05 -3.57
CA ARG A 67 -10.66 2.69 -3.05
C ARG A 67 -11.59 1.52 -2.76
N ARG A 68 -11.73 1.16 -1.48
CA ARG A 68 -12.72 0.18 -1.06
C ARG A 68 -14.02 0.70 -1.67
N PRO A 69 -14.72 -0.09 -2.51
CA PRO A 69 -16.00 0.35 -3.05
C PRO A 69 -16.82 0.81 -1.86
N VAL A 70 -17.19 2.08 -1.83
CA VAL A 70 -18.21 2.55 -0.91
C VAL A 70 -19.44 1.78 -1.35
N VAL A 71 -19.77 0.72 -0.61
CA VAL A 71 -21.07 0.07 -0.73
C VAL A 71 -22.03 1.12 -0.21
N HIS A 72 -22.53 1.97 -1.12
CA HIS A 72 -23.77 2.68 -0.88
C HIS A 72 -24.82 1.60 -0.79
N ASN A 73 -25.10 1.13 0.42
CA ASN A 73 -26.33 0.42 0.69
C ASN A 73 -27.43 1.44 0.40
N PRO A 74 -28.25 1.29 -0.65
CA PRO A 74 -29.46 2.08 -0.71
C PRO A 74 -30.27 1.69 0.51
N THR A 75 -30.64 2.67 1.31
CA THR A 75 -31.57 2.56 2.43
C THR A 75 -32.82 1.79 1.97
N GLY A 76 -32.80 0.48 2.19
CA GLY A 76 -33.94 -0.42 2.16
C GLY A 76 -34.15 -0.92 3.58
N PRO A 77 -35.40 -1.08 4.04
CA PRO A 77 -35.68 -1.44 5.42
C PRO A 77 -35.16 -2.86 5.72
N ASP A 78 -34.27 -2.92 6.71
CA ASP A 78 -33.80 -4.06 7.52
C ASP A 78 -33.55 -5.42 6.84
N PRO A 79 -32.27 -5.89 6.76
CA PRO A 79 -32.03 -7.32 6.64
C PRO A 79 -32.29 -7.99 8.00
N VAL A 80 -33.39 -8.75 8.06
CA VAL A 80 -33.62 -9.76 9.09
C VAL A 80 -32.34 -10.58 9.33
N PRO A 81 -31.92 -10.82 10.59
CA PRO A 81 -30.75 -11.64 10.85
C PRO A 81 -31.06 -13.09 10.48
N VAL A 82 -30.50 -13.56 9.37
CA VAL A 82 -30.45 -15.00 9.04
C VAL A 82 -29.59 -15.65 10.12
N ARG A 83 -30.25 -16.24 11.12
CA ARG A 83 -29.67 -17.09 12.15
C ARG A 83 -28.88 -18.21 11.46
N ARG A 84 -27.56 -18.07 11.37
CA ARG A 84 -26.65 -19.18 11.05
C ARG A 84 -26.74 -20.19 12.19
N ARG A 85 -27.51 -21.28 12.00
CA ARG A 85 -27.44 -22.46 12.87
C ARG A 85 -26.12 -23.18 12.60
N PHE A 86 -25.03 -22.72 13.23
CA PHE A 86 -23.88 -23.56 13.49
C PHE A 86 -24.18 -24.37 14.76
N GLY A 87 -24.77 -25.55 14.58
CA GLY A 87 -24.81 -26.57 15.63
C GLY A 87 -23.59 -27.49 15.48
N PRO A 88 -22.93 -27.91 16.57
CA PRO A 88 -21.80 -28.82 16.50
C PRO A 88 -22.25 -30.20 16.03
N ASN A 89 -21.47 -30.77 15.11
CA ASN A 89 -21.66 -32.10 14.55
C ASN A 89 -21.54 -33.14 15.68
N PRO A 90 -22.49 -34.06 15.89
CA PRO A 90 -22.32 -35.13 16.87
C PRO A 90 -21.29 -36.14 16.35
N THR A 91 -20.22 -36.32 17.12
CA THR A 91 -19.25 -37.42 16.99
C THR A 91 -19.97 -38.77 17.03
N PRO A 92 -19.72 -39.69 16.07
CA PRO A 92 -20.16 -41.07 16.22
C PRO A 92 -19.33 -41.76 17.31
N ALA A 93 -20.00 -42.33 18.31
CA ALA A 93 -19.37 -43.16 19.33
C ALA A 93 -18.90 -44.47 18.69
N LEU A 94 -17.61 -44.77 18.85
CA LEU A 94 -17.05 -46.10 18.64
C LEU A 94 -17.43 -46.95 19.85
N ASP A 95 -18.41 -47.83 19.69
CA ASP A 95 -18.59 -48.93 20.64
C ASP A 95 -17.50 -49.97 20.34
N THR A 96 -16.65 -50.17 21.34
CA THR A 96 -15.59 -51.16 21.38
C THR A 96 -16.01 -52.20 22.41
N GLU A 97 -16.40 -53.40 22.00
CA GLU A 97 -16.25 -54.68 22.74
C GLU A 97 -16.84 -55.81 21.88
N THR A 98 -16.02 -56.68 21.31
CA THR A 98 -15.55 -58.02 21.79
C THR A 98 -16.62 -59.11 21.73
#